data_AF-A0A2T2V2F8-F1
#
_entry.id   AF-A0A2T2V2F8-F1
#
_cell.length_a   1.000
_cell.length_b   1.000
_cell.length_c   1.000
_cell.angle_alpha   90.00
_cell.angle_beta   90.00
_cell.angle_gamma   90.00
#
_symmetry.space_group_name_H-M   'P 1'
#
loop_
_entity.id
_entity.type
_entity.pdbx_description
1 polymer ?
#
loop_
_entity_poly.entity_id
_entity_poly.type
_entity_poly.pdbx_seq_one_letter_code
_entity_poly.pdbx_strand_id
1 'polypeptide(L)' 'FRDVETGEEVSLQPAQLRDHYAEAVAHFTETFRRNCLEHDIGFAELDTNEPYDTALMEYLNKRSRLS' A
#
# COMPACT_ATOMS: atom_id res chain seq x y z
N PHE A 1 -8.65 -17.74 -15.10
CA PHE A 1 -8.17 -18.17 -13.78
C PHE A 1 -8.99 -19.38 -13.38
N ARG A 2 -8.35 -20.46 -12.94
CA ARG A 2 -9.04 -21.68 -12.50
C ARG A 2 -9.01 -21.70 -10.98
N ASP A 3 -10.18 -21.61 -10.38
CA ASP A 3 -10.34 -21.72 -8.94
C ASP A 3 -9.94 -23.13 -8.50
N VAL A 4 -8.97 -23.21 -7.58
CA VAL A 4 -8.41 -24.49 -7.08
C VAL A 4 -9.29 -25.16 -6.03
N GLU A 5 -10.26 -24.46 -5.46
CA GLU A 5 -11.22 -24.98 -4.48
C GLU A 5 -12.50 -25.48 -5.14
N THR A 6 -13.00 -24.85 -6.20
CA THR A 6 -14.28 -25.21 -6.84
C THR A 6 -14.13 -25.82 -8.23
N GLY A 7 -12.98 -25.62 -8.89
CA GLY A 7 -12.74 -26.05 -10.27
C GLY A 7 -13.39 -25.15 -11.33
N GLU A 8 -14.04 -24.05 -10.94
CA GLU A 8 -14.62 -23.07 -11.87
C GLU A 8 -13.53 -22.28 -12.60
N GLU A 9 -13.69 -22.15 -13.93
CA GLU A 9 -12.85 -21.30 -14.75
C GLU A 9 -13.47 -19.91 -14.88
N VAL A 10 -13.00 -18.98 -14.06
CA VAL A 10 -13.37 -17.57 -14.18
C VAL A 10 -12.51 -16.93 -15.27
N SER A 11 -13.15 -16.40 -16.32
CA SER A 11 -12.50 -15.58 -17.34
C SER A 11 -12.12 -14.21 -16.78
N LEU A 12 -11.06 -14.15 -15.96
CA LEU A 12 -10.45 -12.90 -15.54
C LEU A 12 -9.59 -12.36 -16.70
N GLN A 13 -9.90 -11.15 -17.18
CA GLN A 13 -8.99 -10.42 -18.07
C GLN A 13 -7.85 -9.87 -17.20
N PRO A 14 -6.62 -10.42 -17.28
CA PRO A 14 -5.56 -10.11 -16.31
C PRO A 14 -5.11 -8.65 -16.34
N ALA A 15 -5.28 -7.97 -17.49
CA ALA A 15 -5.01 -6.54 -17.63
C ALA A 15 -6.03 -5.70 -16.85
N GLN A 16 -7.32 -5.93 -17.06
CA GLN A 16 -8.38 -5.21 -16.35
C GLN A 16 -8.31 -5.45 -14.84
N LEU A 17 -8.03 -6.69 -14.41
CA LEU A 17 -7.88 -7.01 -12.99
C LEU A 17 -6.74 -6.22 -12.33
N ARG A 18 -5.60 -6.09 -13.02
CA ARG A 18 -4.47 -5.30 -12.51
C ARG A 18 -4.81 -3.83 -12.40
N ASP A 19 -5.45 -3.25 -13.42
CA ASP A 19 -5.78 -1.82 -13.43
C ASP A 19 -6.79 -1.50 -12.32
N HIS A 20 -7.85 -2.30 -12.19
CA HIS A 20 -8.85 -2.15 -11.12
C HIS A 20 -8.24 -2.37 -9.73
N TYR A 21 -7.32 -3.33 -9.59
CA TYR A 21 -6.63 -3.55 -8.33
C TYR A 21 -5.73 -2.37 -7.95
N ALA A 22 -4.94 -1.86 -8.90
CA ALA A 22 -4.09 -0.69 -8.68
C ALA A 22 -4.91 0.55 -8.30
N GLU A 23 -6.05 0.76 -8.97
CA GLU A 23 -6.98 1.84 -8.65
C GLU A 23 -7.56 1.69 -7.24
N ALA A 24 -8.01 0.48 -6.87
CA ALA A 24 -8.55 0.20 -5.54
C ALA A 24 -7.52 0.42 -4.42
N VAL A 25 -6.28 -0.03 -4.63
CA VAL A 25 -5.17 0.18 -3.68
C VAL A 25 -4.83 1.66 -3.56
N ALA A 26 -4.77 2.40 -4.67
CA ALA A 26 -4.52 3.84 -4.65
C ALA A 26 -5.61 4.58 -3.87
N HIS A 27 -6.89 4.26 -4.12
CA HIS A 27 -8.02 4.87 -3.41
C HIS A 27 -8.02 4.55 -1.90
N PHE A 28 -7.75 3.29 -1.54
CA PHE A 28 -7.61 2.87 -0.15
C PHE A 28 -6.49 3.64 0.56
N THR A 29 -5.32 3.71 -0.06
CA THR A 29 -4.13 4.38 0.48
C THR A 29 -4.39 5.88 0.65
N GLU A 30 -5.03 6.53 -0.32
CA GLU A 30 -5.41 7.94 -0.23
C GLU A 30 -6.39 8.21 0.91
N THR A 31 -7.38 7.33 1.07
CA THR A 31 -8.32 7.42 2.18
C THR A 31 -7.62 7.28 3.51
N PHE A 32 -6.72 6.30 3.65
CA PHE A 32 -5.97 6.09 4.88
C PHE A 32 -5.05 7.27 5.21
N ARG A 33 -4.32 7.79 4.21
CA ARG A 33 -3.43 8.95 4.37
C ARG A 33 -4.19 10.20 4.85
N ARG A 34 -5.38 10.47 4.29
CA ARG A 34 -6.23 11.59 4.72
C ARG A 34 -6.67 11.44 6.17
N ASN A 35 -7.13 10.25 6.56
CA ASN A 35 -7.50 9.98 7.95
C ASN A 35 -6.31 10.18 8.90
N CYS A 36 -5.11 9.73 8.53
CA CYS A 36 -3.90 9.99 9.34
C CYS A 36 -3.65 11.49 9.51
N LEU A 37 -3.74 12.27 8.43
CA LEU A 37 -3.54 13.72 8.47
C LEU A 37 -4.56 14.43 9.38
N GLU A 38 -5.84 14.03 9.31
CA GLU A 38 -6.91 14.58 10.17
C GLU A 38 -6.69 14.33 11.67
N HIS A 39 -5.86 13.35 12.00
CA HIS A 39 -5.53 12.96 13.38
C HIS A 39 -4.09 13.33 13.80
N ASP A 40 -3.38 14.16 13.03
CA ASP A 40 -1.97 14.52 13.25
C ASP A 40 -1.02 13.31 13.30
N ILE A 41 -1.38 12.22 12.60
CA ILE A 41 -0.59 11.00 12.49
C ILE A 41 0.28 11.08 11.23
N GLY A 42 1.59 10.91 11.39
CA GLY A 42 2.51 10.81 10.27
C GLY A 42 2.30 9.52 9.48
N PHE A 43 2.12 9.65 8.16
CA PHE A 43 2.04 8.52 7.22
C PHE A 43 3.30 8.47 6.33
N ALA A 44 3.77 7.26 6.04
CA ALA A 44 4.87 6.98 5.11
C ALA A 44 4.67 5.62 4.45
N GLU A 45 4.90 5.53 3.14
CA GLU A 45 4.96 4.28 2.41
C GLU A 45 6.39 3.75 2.42
N LEU A 46 6.54 2.43 2.45
CA LEU A 46 7.83 1.75 2.48
C LEU A 46 7.88 0.73 1.35
N ASP A 47 8.99 0.67 0.62
CA ASP A 47 9.24 -0.45 -0.28
C ASP A 47 9.66 -1.67 0.54
N THR A 48 8.88 -2.74 0.48
CA THR A 48 9.17 -3.99 1.17
C THR A 48 10.38 -4.75 0.62
N ASN A 49 10.90 -4.35 -0.55
CA ASN A 49 12.16 -4.87 -1.08
C ASN A 49 13.38 -4.17 -0.45
N GLU A 50 13.19 -3.02 0.20
CA GLU A 50 14.27 -2.32 0.87
C GLU A 50 14.55 -2.94 2.25
N PRO A 51 15.83 -2.97 2.67
CA PRO A 51 16.20 -3.30 4.03
C PRO A 51 15.47 -2.43 5.07
N TYR A 52 14.98 -3.08 6.14
CA TYR A 52 14.18 -2.43 7.18
C TYR A 52 14.90 -1.26 7.88
N ASP A 53 16.22 -1.32 7.97
CA ASP A 53 17.05 -0.26 8.57
C ASP A 53 16.98 1.06 7.79
N THR A 54 16.79 1.03 6.47
CA THR A 54 16.55 2.23 5.65
C THR A 54 15.29 2.95 6.13
N ALA A 55 14.17 2.23 6.23
CA ALA A 55 12.89 2.76 6.69
C ALA A 55 12.97 3.32 8.12
N LEU A 56 13.65 2.60 9.02
CA LEU A 56 13.86 3.02 10.40
C LEU A 56 14.70 4.31 10.48
N MET A 57 15.77 4.40 9.69
CA MET A 57 16.64 5.58 9.66
C MET A 57 15.91 6.82 9.14
N GLU A 58 15.10 6.69 8.09
CA GLU A 58 14.27 7.79 7.60
C GLU A 58 13.31 8.31 8.67
N TYR A 59 12.66 7.40 9.40
CA TYR A 59 11.78 7.74 10.51
C TYR A 59 12.51 8.51 11.62
N LEU A 60 13.65 8.01 12.07
CA LEU A 60 14.46 8.64 13.13
C LEU A 60 14.94 10.03 12.72
N ASN A 61 15.42 10.18 11.47
CA ASN A 61 15.85 11.46 10.91
C ASN A 61 14.70 12.47 10.79
N LYS A 62 13.50 12.01 10.44
CA LYS A 62 12.32 12.87 10.37
C LYS A 62 11.96 13.41 11.76
N ARG A 63 12.05 12.58 12.80
CA ARG A 63 11.77 12.99 14.19
C ARG A 63 12.84 13.91 14.78
N SER A 64 14.11 13.70 14.45
CA SER A 64 15.18 14.56 14.99
C SER A 64 15.07 16.02 14.50
N ARG A 65 14.44 16.26 13.35
CA ARG A 65 14.20 17.61 12.78
C ARG A 65 12.97 18.31 13.35
N LEU A 66 12.11 17.59 14.07
CA LEU A 66 10.90 18.12 14.71
C LEU A 66 11.12 18.44 16.21
N SER A 67 12.33 18.19 16.72
CA SER A 67 12.75 18.50 18.09
C SER A 67 13.41 19.87 18.21
#